data_AF-A0A3B0PG55-F1
#
_entry.id   AF-A0A3B0PG55-F1
#
_cell.length_a   1.000
_cell.length_b   1.000
_cell.length_c   1.000
_cell.angle_alpha   90.00
_cell.angle_beta   90.00
_cell.angle_gamma   90.00
#
_symmetry.space_group_name_H-M   'P 1'
#
loop_
_entity.id
_entity.type
_entity.pdbx_description
1 polymer ?
#
loop_
_entity_poly.entity_id
_entity_poly.type
_entity_poly.pdbx_seq_one_letter_code
_entity_poly.pdbx_strand_id
1 'polypeptide(L)' 'MSRSERIAKYNRLLAIEMQLGNKAKYLGSKTFYNLSTPAATPKKSPAKKTTKAKSKK' A
#
# COMPACT_ATOMS: atom_id res chain seq x y z
N MET A 1 -24.33 -11.61 3.75
CA MET A 1 -23.67 -11.05 2.57
C MET A 1 -23.36 -12.16 1.59
N SER A 2 -23.93 -12.07 0.39
CA SER A 2 -23.66 -12.98 -0.71
C SER A 2 -22.20 -12.88 -1.15
N ARG A 3 -21.64 -13.98 -1.69
CA ARG A 3 -20.28 -14.04 -2.24
C ARG A 3 -20.03 -12.91 -3.25
N SER A 4 -21.05 -12.55 -4.03
CA SER A 4 -20.99 -11.50 -5.04
C SER A 4 -20.81 -10.09 -4.45
N GLU A 5 -21.43 -9.78 -3.31
CA GLU A 5 -21.30 -8.46 -2.67
C GLU A 5 -19.88 -8.21 -2.19
N ARG A 6 -19.19 -9.26 -1.72
CA ARG A 6 -17.78 -9.19 -1.32
C ARG A 6 -16.87 -8.99 -2.54
N ILE A 7 -17.10 -9.74 -3.62
CA ILE A 7 -16.32 -9.64 -4.86
C ILE A 7 -16.44 -8.24 -5.47
N ALA A 8 -17.66 -7.67 -5.50
CA ALA A 8 -17.89 -6.32 -6.03
C ALA A 8 -17.06 -5.25 -5.29
N LYS A 9 -16.93 -5.35 -3.96
CA LYS A 9 -16.08 -4.44 -3.17
C LYS A 9 -14.62 -4.54 -3.54
N TYR A 10 -14.09 -5.75 -3.72
CA TYR A 10 -12.70 -5.93 -4.14
C TYR A 10 -12.44 -5.42 -5.54
N ASN A 11 -13.35 -5.70 -6.48
CA ASN A 11 -13.25 -5.19 -7.85
C ASN A 11 -13.24 -3.66 -7.88
N ARG A 12 -14.03 -3.02 -6.99
CA ARG A 12 -14.01 -1.57 -6.86
C ARG A 12 -12.68 -1.04 -6.34
N LEU A 13 -12.07 -1.70 -5.34
CA LEU A 13 -10.75 -1.32 -4.83
C LEU A 13 -9.67 -1.43 -5.92
N LEU A 14 -9.69 -2.50 -6.73
CA LEU A 14 -8.78 -2.68 -7.87
C LEU A 14 -8.94 -1.57 -8.91
N ALA A 15 -10.18 -1.19 -9.25
CA ALA A 15 -10.43 -0.08 -10.17
C ALA A 15 -9.88 1.26 -9.64
N ILE A 16 -10.08 1.53 -8.34
CA ILE A 16 -9.54 2.73 -7.68
C ILE A 16 -8.01 2.72 -7.70
N GLU A 17 -7.38 1.58 -7.41
CA GLU A 17 -5.92 1.43 -7.46
C GLU A 17 -5.37 1.72 -8.86
N MET A 18 -6.01 1.18 -9.91
CA MET A 18 -5.63 1.48 -11.30
C MET A 18 -5.80 2.96 -11.64
N GLN A 19 -6.89 3.61 -11.19
CA GLN A 19 -7.11 5.03 -11.41
C GLN A 19 -6.05 5.92 -10.73
N LEU A 20 -5.59 5.52 -9.54
CA LEU A 20 -4.55 6.25 -8.82
C LEU A 20 -3.14 5.98 -9.36
N GLY A 21 -2.90 4.81 -9.96
CA GLY A 21 -1.62 4.40 -10.52
C GLY A 21 -0.47 4.60 -9.54
N ASN A 22 0.49 5.44 -9.90
CA ASN A 22 1.68 5.73 -9.08
C ASN A 22 1.40 6.41 -7.73
N LYS A 23 0.19 6.94 -7.52
CA LYS A 23 -0.23 7.58 -6.26
C LYS A 23 -0.83 6.58 -5.26
N ALA A 24 -1.25 5.40 -5.70
CA ALA A 24 -1.82 4.38 -4.82
C ALA A 24 -0.74 3.86 -3.86
N LYS A 25 -1.09 3.71 -2.58
CA LYS A 25 -0.18 3.22 -1.54
C LYS A 25 -0.88 2.19 -0.67
N TYR A 26 -0.32 0.99 -0.62
CA TYR A 26 -0.70 -0.04 0.33
C TYR A 26 0.27 -0.02 1.53
N LEU A 27 -0.20 0.43 2.68
CA LEU A 27 0.63 0.67 3.87
C LEU A 27 0.84 -0.59 4.73
N GLY A 28 0.11 -1.68 4.48
CA GLY A 28 0.25 -2.95 5.22
C GLY A 28 0.17 -2.74 6.74
N SER A 29 1.14 -3.23 7.50
CA SER A 29 1.19 -3.05 8.96
C SER A 29 1.23 -1.59 9.43
N LYS A 30 1.63 -0.65 8.56
CA LYS A 30 1.64 0.78 8.89
C LYS A 30 0.24 1.41 8.85
N THR A 31 -0.80 0.69 8.39
CA THR A 31 -2.19 1.17 8.47
C THR A 31 -2.70 1.22 9.91
N PHE A 32 -2.11 0.42 10.81
CA PHE A 32 -2.52 0.35 12.21
C PHE A 32 -1.88 1.47 13.05
N TYR A 33 -2.19 2.72 12.71
CA TYR A 33 -1.69 3.90 13.43
C TYR A 33 -2.16 3.94 14.90
N ASN A 34 -3.24 3.23 15.22
CA ASN A 34 -3.84 3.18 16.56
C ASN A 34 -3.26 2.08 17.46
N LEU A 35 -2.37 1.21 16.97
CA LEU A 35 -1.83 0.12 17.77
C LEU A 35 -0.44 0.51 18.31
N SER A 36 -0.39 1.00 19.54
CA SER A 36 0.87 1.17 20.29
C SER A 36 1.18 -0.13 21.03
N THR A 37 1.83 -1.09 20.35
CA THR A 37 2.36 -2.27 21.05
C THR A 37 3.67 -1.89 21.76
N PRO A 38 3.78 -1.96 23.09
CA PRO A 38 5.00 -1.60 23.82
C PRO A 38 6.17 -2.60 23.65
N ALA A 39 6.05 -3.64 22.81
CA ALA A 39 6.96 -4.79 22.83
C ALA A 39 7.54 -5.24 21.48
N ALA A 40 7.67 -4.36 20.48
CA ALA A 40 8.43 -4.70 19.27
C ALA A 40 9.14 -3.47 18.68
N THR A 41 10.44 -3.41 18.95
CA THR A 41 11.41 -2.46 18.44
C THR A 41 11.62 -2.59 16.91
N PRO A 42 12.08 -1.51 16.25
CA PRO A 42 12.04 -1.38 14.80
C PRO A 42 13.14 -2.21 14.12
N LYS A 43 12.79 -3.33 13.50
CA LYS A 43 13.63 -3.95 12.47
C LYS A 43 13.41 -3.22 11.13
N LYS A 44 14.22 -2.19 10.90
CA LYS A 44 14.37 -1.57 9.57
C LYS A 44 15.18 -2.52 8.69
N SER A 45 14.63 -3.02 7.58
CA SER A 45 15.37 -3.55 6.41
C SER A 45 14.39 -3.95 5.29
N PRO A 46 14.76 -3.91 3.99
CA PRO A 46 15.50 -2.88 3.27
C PRO A 46 14.81 -2.48 1.93
N ALA A 47 15.27 -1.36 1.36
CA ALA A 47 15.30 -0.99 -0.06
C ALA A 47 14.27 -1.57 -1.06
N LYS A 48 13.43 -0.67 -1.63
CA LYS A 48 13.39 -0.55 -3.10
C LYS A 48 14.00 0.81 -3.48
N LYS A 49 15.27 0.76 -3.87
CA LYS A 49 16.02 1.85 -4.50
C LYS A 49 15.76 1.71 -6.00
N THR A 50 15.04 2.67 -6.58
CA THR A 50 15.28 3.15 -7.96
C THR A 50 15.19 4.67 -7.88
N THR A 51 16.27 5.31 -7.42
CA THR A 51 17.11 6.18 -8.26
C THR A 51 16.31 7.10 -9.19
N LYS A 52 16.24 8.37 -8.79
CA LYS A 52 16.09 9.52 -9.68
C LYS A 52 17.24 9.48 -10.71
N ALA A 53 16.93 9.37 -11.99
CA ALA A 53 17.86 9.72 -13.07
C ALA A 53 17.16 10.76 -13.97
N LYS A 54 17.63 11.99 -13.81
CA LYS A 54 17.42 13.11 -14.72
C LYS A 54 18.54 13.02 -15.76
N SER A 55 18.17 12.88 -17.03
CA SER A 55 18.98 13.08 -18.25
C SER A 55 17.92 13.51 -19.27
N LYS A 56 17.83 14.73 -19.84
CA LYS A 56 18.82 15.66 -20.40
C LYS A 56 19.76 15.02 -21.42
N LYS A 57 19.21 14.72 -22.60
CA LYS A 57 19.66 15.31 -23.86
C LYS A 57 18.51 15.31 -24.85
#